data_AF-A0A916QCQ9-F1
#
_entry.id   AF-A0A916QCQ9-F1
#
_cell.length_a   1.000
_cell.length_b   1.000
_cell.length_c   1.000
_cell.angle_alpha   90.00
_cell.angle_beta   90.00
_cell.angle_gamma   90.00
#
_symmetry.space_group_name_H-M   'P 1'
#
loop_
_entity.id
_entity.type
_entity.pdbx_description
1 polymer ?
#
loop_
_entity_poly.entity_id
_entity_poly.type
_entity_poly.pdbx_seq_one_letter_code
_entity_poly.pdbx_strand_id
1 'polypeptide(L)'
;MKDVSLMTRIIIGGVIVLLLLAVMIFACSIGPVRIPFQHTMSIILDGMSIGMDSSFTERERLIVSDVRLPRVLVGVLVGAALGTAGALMQGLFRNPLVEPGYIGVSSGAAFGAVCALYFGQAARKVSRLYCFSV
;
A
#
# COMPACT_ATOMS: atom_id res chain seq x y z
N MET A 1 -16.31 -30.06 -18.72
CA MET A 1 -16.06 -29.96 -17.26
C MET A 1 -14.90 -29.03 -16.90
N LYS A 2 -13.81 -28.94 -17.69
CA LYS A 2 -12.68 -28.01 -17.42
C LYS A 2 -13.07 -26.53 -17.61
N ASP A 3 -13.97 -26.23 -18.55
CA ASP A 3 -14.35 -24.87 -18.91
C ASP A 3 -15.09 -24.14 -17.78
N VAL A 4 -15.93 -24.87 -17.03
CA VAL A 4 -16.65 -24.34 -15.86
C VAL A 4 -15.67 -23.95 -14.75
N SER A 5 -14.64 -24.77 -14.50
CA SER A 5 -13.62 -24.47 -13.50
C SER A 5 -12.75 -23.27 -13.87
N LEU A 6 -12.51 -23.05 -15.18
CA LEU A 6 -11.76 -21.90 -15.68
C LEU A 6 -12.56 -20.61 -15.55
N MET A 7 -13.83 -20.63 -15.95
CA MET A 7 -14.74 -19.49 -15.79
C MET A 7 -14.86 -19.06 -14.32
N THR A 8 -15.03 -20.00 -13.39
CA THR A 8 -15.11 -19.69 -11.96
C THR A 8 -13.84 -19.02 -11.43
N ARG A 9 -12.65 -19.46 -11.85
CA ARG A 9 -11.38 -18.85 -11.44
C ARG A 9 -11.22 -17.42 -11.98
N ILE A 10 -11.64 -17.17 -13.22
CA ILE A 10 -11.63 -15.83 -13.83
C ILE A 10 -12.60 -14.91 -13.10
N ILE A 11 -13.82 -15.38 -12.80
CA ILE A 11 -14.81 -14.60 -12.05
C ILE A 11 -14.30 -14.25 -10.65
N ILE A 12 -13.76 -15.22 -9.91
CA ILE A 12 -13.20 -14.98 -8.57
C ILE A 12 -12.04 -13.98 -8.62
N GLY A 13 -11.12 -14.15 -9.59
CA GLY A 13 -10.02 -13.20 -9.79
C GLY A 13 -10.51 -11.78 -10.08
N GLY A 14 -11.51 -11.65 -10.96
CA GLY A 14 -12.15 -10.37 -11.27
C GLY A 14 -12.81 -9.71 -10.05
N VAL A 15 -13.53 -10.49 -9.25
CA VAL A 15 -14.17 -9.99 -8.01
C VAL A 15 -13.14 -9.52 -6.99
N ILE A 16 -12.03 -10.25 -6.80
CA ILE A 16 -10.97 -9.87 -5.88
C ILE A 16 -10.29 -8.57 -6.32
N VAL A 17 -10.00 -8.42 -7.62
CA VAL A 17 -9.40 -7.19 -8.17
C VAL A 17 -10.35 -6.00 -7.99
N LEU A 18 -11.64 -6.18 -8.28
CA LEU A 18 -12.65 -5.14 -8.08
C LEU A 18 -12.74 -4.73 -6.61
N LEU A 19 -12.76 -5.70 -5.69
CA LEU A 19 -12.78 -5.45 -4.26
C LEU A 19 -11.52 -4.69 -3.81
N LEU A 20 -10.34 -5.05 -4.32
CA LEU A 20 -9.09 -4.37 -4.01
C LEU A 20 -9.13 -2.91 -4.45
N LEU A 21 -9.61 -2.63 -5.66
CA LEU A 21 -9.80 -1.25 -6.15
C LEU A 21 -10.78 -0.47 -5.27
N ALA A 22 -11.91 -1.06 -4.89
CA ALA A 22 -12.89 -0.43 -4.00
C ALA A 22 -12.28 -0.09 -2.62
N VAL A 23 -11.51 -1.02 -2.04
CA VAL A 23 -10.81 -0.81 -0.77
C VAL A 23 -9.75 0.28 -0.89
N MET A 24 -9.02 0.39 -2.00
CA MET A 24 -8.05 1.48 -2.19
C MET A 24 -8.71 2.86 -2.17
N ILE A 25 -9.84 3.02 -2.88
CA ILE A 25 -10.58 4.30 -2.91
C ILE A 25 -11.12 4.63 -1.52
N PHE A 26 -11.64 3.62 -0.80
CA PHE A 26 -12.13 3.79 0.56
C PHE A 26 -11.01 4.12 1.55
N ALA A 27 -9.84 3.47 1.43
CA ALA A 27 -8.67 3.72 2.25
C ALA A 27 -8.12 5.15 2.05
N CYS A 28 -8.18 5.69 0.83
CA CYS A 28 -7.86 7.10 0.57
C CYS A 28 -8.85 8.07 1.23
N SER A 29 -10.10 7.65 1.42
CA SER A 29 -11.16 8.50 1.99
C SER A 29 -11.06 8.57 3.53
N ILE A 30 -10.60 7.50 4.18
CA ILE A 30 -10.41 7.47 5.63
C ILE A 30 -9.13 8.20 6.02
N GLY A 31 -9.25 9.19 6.91
CA GLY A 31 -8.08 9.86 7.48
C GLY A 31 -8.44 10.74 8.67
N PRO A 32 -7.43 11.24 9.39
CA PRO A 32 -7.61 12.14 10.54
C PRO A 32 -8.30 13.46 10.14
N VAL A 33 -8.17 13.87 8.87
CA VAL A 33 -8.89 14.98 8.27
C VAL A 33 -10.10 14.41 7.53
N ARG A 34 -11.31 14.83 7.90
CA ARG A 34 -12.54 14.42 7.20
C ARG A 34 -12.58 15.10 5.83
N ILE A 35 -12.33 14.34 4.78
CA ILE A 35 -12.49 14.78 3.39
C ILE A 35 -13.69 13.97 2.86
N PRO A 36 -14.77 14.62 2.37
CA PRO A 36 -15.92 13.88 1.85
C PRO A 36 -15.51 13.01 0.66
N PHE A 37 -16.16 11.85 0.53
CA PHE A 37 -15.85 10.84 -0.50
C PHE A 37 -15.89 11.43 -1.92
N GLN A 38 -16.82 12.35 -2.16
CA GLN A 38 -16.97 13.08 -3.43
C GLN A 38 -15.70 13.87 -3.80
N HIS A 39 -15.04 14.47 -2.81
CA HIS A 39 -13.82 15.25 -3.00
C HIS A 39 -12.59 14.35 -3.19
N THR A 40 -12.56 13.19 -2.53
CA THR A 40 -11.46 12.23 -2.70
C THR A 40 -11.46 11.60 -4.09
N MET A 41 -12.63 11.22 -4.60
CA MET A 41 -12.77 10.57 -5.91
C MET A 41 -12.32 11.48 -7.06
N SER A 42 -12.73 12.73 -7.01
CA SER A 42 -12.42 13.77 -8.00
C SER A 42 -10.97 14.23 -7.93
N ILE A 43 -10.34 14.32 -6.74
CA ILE A 43 -8.88 14.54 -6.62
C ILE A 43 -8.09 13.40 -7.27
N ILE A 44 -8.53 12.15 -7.12
CA ILE A 44 -7.88 11.00 -7.77
C ILE A 44 -8.05 11.07 -9.29
N LEU A 45 -9.25 11.41 -9.78
CA LEU A 45 -9.54 11.56 -11.22
C LEU A 45 -8.78 12.73 -11.85
N ASP A 46 -8.65 13.86 -11.14
CA ASP A 46 -7.81 15.00 -11.54
C ASP A 46 -6.33 14.59 -11.63
N GLY A 47 -5.83 13.83 -10.66
CA GLY A 47 -4.50 13.23 -10.71
C GLY A 47 -4.28 12.28 -11.90
N MET A 48 -5.34 11.66 -12.41
CA MET A 48 -5.33 10.83 -13.62
C MET A 48 -5.56 11.62 -14.92
N SER A 49 -5.57 12.96 -14.85
CA SER A 49 -5.82 13.88 -15.97
C SER A 49 -7.22 13.74 -16.62
N ILE A 50 -8.17 13.16 -15.89
CA ILE A 50 -9.58 13.08 -16.28
C ILE A 50 -10.27 14.25 -15.56
N GLY A 51 -10.19 15.43 -16.18
CA GLY A 51 -10.62 16.70 -15.59
C GLY A 51 -12.10 16.67 -15.19
N MET A 52 -12.35 16.80 -13.88
CA MET A 52 -13.68 16.97 -13.31
C MET A 52 -13.64 18.19 -12.39
N ASP A 53 -14.07 19.33 -12.91
CA ASP A 53 -14.14 20.60 -12.18
C ASP A 53 -14.99 20.43 -10.93
N SER A 54 -14.34 20.42 -9.79
CA SER A 54 -15.02 20.39 -8.50
C SER A 54 -14.19 21.10 -7.44
N SER A 55 -14.90 21.82 -6.57
CA SER A 55 -14.38 22.88 -5.73
C SER A 55 -13.60 22.31 -4.53
N PHE A 56 -12.35 21.90 -4.74
CA PHE A 56 -11.45 21.41 -3.68
C PHE A 56 -10.48 22.46 -3.19
N THR A 57 -10.08 22.33 -1.93
CA THR A 57 -9.01 23.17 -1.39
C THR A 57 -7.65 22.57 -1.75
N GLU A 58 -6.67 23.40 -2.10
CA GLU A 58 -5.28 22.97 -2.39
C GLU A 58 -4.69 22.08 -1.29
N ARG A 59 -5.01 22.36 -0.02
CA ARG A 59 -4.61 21.54 1.14
C ARG A 59 -5.18 20.11 1.09
N GLU A 60 -6.42 19.93 0.64
CA GLU A 60 -7.04 18.60 0.54
C GLU A 60 -6.36 17.78 -0.57
N ARG A 61 -6.06 18.42 -1.70
CA ARG A 61 -5.31 17.83 -2.81
C ARG A 61 -3.95 17.30 -2.37
N LEU A 62 -3.15 18.14 -1.71
CA LEU A 62 -1.82 17.77 -1.21
C LEU A 62 -1.88 16.61 -0.19
N ILE A 63 -2.85 16.62 0.72
CA ILE A 63 -2.99 15.54 1.71
C ILE A 63 -3.30 14.21 1.01
N VAL A 64 -4.20 14.22 0.03
CA VAL A 64 -4.58 13.00 -0.69
C VAL A 64 -3.43 12.52 -1.58
N SER A 65 -2.82 13.41 -2.38
CA SER A 65 -1.76 13.06 -3.33
C SER A 65 -0.45 12.66 -2.67
N ASP A 66 0.01 13.42 -1.67
CA ASP A 66 1.40 13.31 -1.17
C ASP A 66 1.50 12.46 0.09
N VAL A 67 0.37 12.22 0.77
CA VAL A 67 0.35 11.47 2.03
C VAL A 67 -0.47 10.20 1.93
N ARG A 68 -1.73 10.28 1.49
CA ARG A 68 -2.65 9.12 1.51
C ARG A 68 -2.37 8.14 0.38
N LEU A 69 -2.29 8.64 -0.85
CA LEU A 69 -2.05 7.82 -2.04
C LEU A 69 -0.75 7.00 -1.94
N PRO A 70 0.42 7.57 -1.59
CA PRO A 70 1.64 6.77 -1.43
C PRO A 70 1.52 5.75 -0.29
N ARG A 71 0.83 6.08 0.81
CA ARG A 71 0.61 5.13 1.91
C ARG A 71 -0.24 3.94 1.50
N VAL A 72 -1.33 4.17 0.76
CA VAL A 72 -2.20 3.09 0.23
C VAL A 72 -1.43 2.21 -0.74
N LEU A 73 -0.65 2.81 -1.66
CA LEU A 73 0.20 2.08 -2.60
C LEU A 73 1.22 1.18 -1.88
N VAL A 74 1.94 1.71 -0.89
CA VAL A 74 2.88 0.91 -0.09
C VAL A 74 2.15 -0.23 0.62
N GLY A 75 0.96 0.02 1.19
CA GLY A 75 0.15 -1.02 1.83
C GLY A 75 -0.21 -2.16 0.88
N VAL A 76 -0.62 -1.85 -0.35
CA VAL A 76 -0.95 -2.84 -1.39
C VAL A 76 0.29 -3.63 -1.80
N LEU A 77 1.41 -2.95 -2.02
CA LEU A 77 2.68 -3.61 -2.38
C LEU A 77 3.18 -4.54 -1.28
N VAL A 78 3.11 -4.12 -0.02
CA VAL A 78 3.48 -4.95 1.14
C VAL A 78 2.54 -6.15 1.26
N GLY A 79 1.22 -5.94 1.12
CA GLY A 79 0.24 -7.02 1.14
C GLY A 79 0.48 -8.05 0.03
N ALA A 80 0.77 -7.58 -1.19
CA ALA A 80 1.11 -8.44 -2.32
C ALA A 80 2.41 -9.22 -2.08
N ALA A 81 3.46 -8.58 -1.55
CA ALA A 81 4.72 -9.23 -1.23
C ALA A 81 4.56 -10.30 -0.12
N LEU A 82 3.77 -10.02 0.92
CA LEU A 82 3.50 -10.98 2.00
C LEU A 82 2.65 -12.15 1.50
N GLY A 83 1.63 -11.88 0.67
CA GLY A 83 0.78 -12.92 0.08
C GLY A 83 1.57 -13.86 -0.84
N THR A 84 2.45 -13.31 -1.69
CA THR A 84 3.31 -14.13 -2.57
C THR A 84 4.36 -14.89 -1.78
N ALA A 85 5.03 -14.25 -0.82
CA ALA A 85 5.99 -14.93 0.05
C ALA A 85 5.33 -16.08 0.83
N GLY A 86 4.12 -15.88 1.37
CA GLY A 86 3.35 -16.94 2.04
C GLY A 86 3.00 -18.10 1.10
N ALA A 87 2.47 -17.81 -0.10
CA ALA A 87 2.15 -18.84 -1.08
C ALA A 87 3.40 -19.65 -1.52
N LEU A 88 4.53 -18.98 -1.71
CA LEU A 88 5.80 -19.62 -2.05
C LEU A 88 6.30 -20.52 -0.92
N MET A 89 6.24 -20.05 0.33
CA MET A 89 6.70 -20.82 1.48
C MET A 89 5.79 -22.04 1.74
N GLN A 90 4.47 -21.87 1.63
CA GLN A 90 3.53 -22.97 1.72
C GLN A 90 3.77 -24.03 0.62
N GLY A 91 4.11 -23.59 -0.61
CA GLY A 91 4.46 -24.48 -1.72
C GLY A 91 5.81 -25.20 -1.54
N LEU A 92 6.83 -24.50 -1.03
CA LEU A 92 8.17 -25.03 -0.80
C LEU A 92 8.18 -26.10 0.29
N PHE A 93 7.57 -25.80 1.44
CA PHE A 93 7.51 -26.73 2.58
C PHE A 93 6.38 -27.74 2.46
N ARG A 94 5.49 -27.59 1.46
CA ARG A 94 4.26 -28.39 1.31
C ARG A 94 3.47 -28.45 2.61
N ASN A 95 3.49 -27.37 3.37
CA ASN A 95 2.84 -27.25 4.67
C ASN A 95 2.02 -25.94 4.69
N PRO A 96 0.68 -26.03 4.71
CA PRO A 96 -0.19 -24.86 4.65
C PRO A 96 -0.12 -23.96 5.89
N LEU A 97 0.54 -24.41 6.97
CA LEU A 97 0.70 -23.64 8.22
C LEU A 97 1.97 -22.79 8.25
N VAL A 98 2.84 -22.89 7.23
CA VAL A 98 4.09 -22.15 7.20
C VAL A 98 3.86 -20.71 6.73
N GLU A 99 4.38 -19.76 7.51
CA GLU A 99 4.39 -18.33 7.18
C GLU A 99 5.81 -17.85 6.82
N PRO A 100 5.96 -16.74 6.07
CA PRO A 100 7.27 -16.27 5.61
C PRO A 100 8.22 -15.85 6.75
N GLY A 101 7.72 -15.63 7.97
CA GLY A 101 8.53 -15.33 9.15
C GLY A 101 9.42 -16.48 9.63
N TYR A 102 9.14 -17.73 9.25
CA TYR A 102 9.83 -18.92 9.78
C TYR A 102 11.34 -18.97 9.53
N ILE A 103 11.84 -18.31 8.48
CA ILE A 103 13.27 -18.30 8.11
C ILE A 103 14.07 -17.15 8.75
N GLY A 104 13.49 -16.44 9.72
CA GLY A 104 14.20 -15.40 10.49
C GLY A 104 14.33 -14.05 9.77
N VAL A 105 13.67 -13.85 8.62
CA VAL A 105 13.70 -12.59 7.86
C VAL A 105 13.17 -11.41 8.69
N SER A 106 12.12 -11.62 9.51
CA SER A 106 11.56 -10.58 10.38
C SER A 106 12.56 -10.13 11.47
N SER A 107 13.21 -11.09 12.14
CA SER A 107 14.23 -10.81 13.15
C SER A 107 15.46 -10.11 12.56
N GLY A 108 15.89 -10.51 11.37
CA GLY A 108 16.97 -9.84 10.63
C GLY A 108 16.63 -8.40 10.25
N ALA A 109 15.40 -8.15 9.77
CA ALA A 109 14.92 -6.81 9.46
C ALA A 109 14.85 -5.91 10.70
N ALA A 110 14.36 -6.44 11.83
CA ALA A 110 14.31 -5.73 13.10
C ALA A 110 15.72 -5.36 13.62
N PHE A 111 16.65 -6.32 13.59
CA PHE A 111 18.05 -6.07 13.96
C PHE A 111 18.70 -5.01 13.06
N GLY A 112 18.49 -5.09 11.74
CA GLY A 112 18.97 -4.09 10.79
C GLY A 112 18.41 -2.69 11.04
N ALA A 113 17.12 -2.59 11.37
CA ALA A 113 16.48 -1.33 11.74
C ALA A 113 17.11 -0.72 13.00
N VAL A 114 17.31 -1.54 14.04
CA VAL A 114 17.98 -1.09 15.28
C VAL A 114 19.42 -0.63 15.01
N CYS A 115 20.18 -1.37 14.20
CA CYS A 115 21.53 -0.97 13.80
C CYS A 115 21.53 0.37 13.05
N ALA A 116 20.61 0.56 12.09
CA ALA A 116 20.51 1.80 11.33
C ALA A 116 20.15 3.02 12.20
N LEU A 117 19.31 2.81 13.22
CA LEU A 117 18.98 3.81 14.23
C LEU A 117 20.19 4.11 15.13
N TYR A 118 20.85 3.07 15.64
CA TYR A 118 21.98 3.19 16.56
C TYR A 118 23.20 3.87 15.93
N PHE A 119 23.60 3.45 14.72
CA PHE A 119 24.72 4.07 14.00
C PHE A 119 24.37 5.43 13.36
N GLY A 120 23.16 5.95 13.61
CA GLY A 120 22.76 7.30 13.20
C GLY A 120 22.58 7.49 11.69
N GLN A 121 22.53 6.42 10.89
CA GLN A 121 22.30 6.51 9.45
C GLN A 121 20.86 6.97 9.15
N ALA A 122 19.91 6.61 10.01
CA ALA A 122 18.55 7.14 9.96
C ALA A 122 18.50 8.65 10.31
N ALA A 123 19.26 9.08 11.33
CA ALA A 123 19.29 10.47 11.78
C ALA A 123 20.00 11.41 10.77
N ARG A 124 21.00 10.90 10.03
CA ARG A 124 21.82 11.69 9.10
C ARG A 124 21.04 12.24 7.90
N LYS A 125 20.00 11.54 7.43
CA LYS A 125 19.09 12.07 6.39
C LYS A 125 18.19 13.18 6.92
N VAL A 126 17.72 13.07 8.16
CA VAL A 126 16.86 14.08 8.79
C VAL A 126 17.64 15.36 9.06
N SER A 127 18.82 15.28 9.68
CA SER A 127 19.63 16.45 9.99
C SER A 127 20.11 17.22 8.75
N ARG A 128 20.37 16.55 7.62
CA ARG A 128 20.69 17.21 6.34
C ARG A 128 19.51 17.97 5.74
N LEU A 129 18.27 17.52 5.96
CA LEU A 129 17.08 18.19 5.46
C LEU A 129 16.78 19.46 6.27
N TYR A 130 17.00 19.43 7.60
CA TYR A 130 16.88 20.61 8.46
C TYR A 130 18.01 21.63 8.21
N CYS A 131 19.23 21.18 7.91
CA CYS A 131 20.37 22.07 7.63
C CYS A 131 20.30 22.77 6.25
N PHE A 132 19.43 22.32 5.34
CA PHE A 132 19.22 22.97 4.03
C PHE A 132 18.00 23.92 4.03
N SER A 133 17.22 23.94 5.12
CA SER A 133 16.02 24.77 5.27
C SER A 133 16.22 25.94 6.25
N VAL A 134 17.47 26.27 6.60
CA VAL A 134 17.92 27.47 7.33
C VAL A 134 19.10 28.06 6.59
#